data_AF-A0A7J3JET2-F1
#
_entry.id   AF-A0A7J3JET2-F1
#
_cell.length_a   1.000
_cell.length_b   1.000
_cell.length_c   1.000
_cell.angle_alpha   90.00
_cell.angle_beta   90.00
_cell.angle_gamma   90.00
#
_symmetry.space_group_name_H-M   'P 1'
#
loop_
_entity.id
_entity.type
_entity.pdbx_description
1 polymer ?
#
loop_
_entity_poly.entity_id
_entity_poly.type
_entity_poly.pdbx_seq_one_letter_code
_entity_poly.pdbx_strand_id
1 'polypeptide(L)'
;MDIIKRLVMILMLELTALSVLVTYCWVDVQSGAILTIFNILFFSLFSQLKGDLCLKLSLLVVGNVFGLIWSYSFHMLFLYARTYEVASTTTLHTIYTILYPLLNAFWVIAFWSLSSTALHSARNLRWVTYVD
;
A
#
# COMPACT_ATOMS: atom_id res chain seq x y z
N MET A 1 -16.02 -2.71 25.87
CA MET A 1 -15.80 -2.96 24.43
C MET A 1 -14.76 -2.02 23.81
N ASP A 2 -14.41 -0.90 24.47
CA ASP A 2 -13.46 0.10 23.91
C ASP A 2 -11.98 -0.28 24.02
N ILE A 3 -11.59 -1.11 25.00
CA ILE A 3 -10.21 -1.58 25.16
C ILE A 3 -9.79 -2.42 23.95
N ILE A 4 -10.65 -3.37 23.53
CA ILE A 4 -10.39 -4.24 22.38
C ILE A 4 -10.20 -3.40 21.11
N LYS A 5 -11.06 -2.40 20.89
CA LYS A 5 -10.93 -1.49 19.74
C LYS A 5 -9.62 -0.71 19.76
N ARG A 6 -9.20 -0.17 20.92
CA ARG A 6 -7.91 0.52 21.05
C ARG A 6 -6.74 -0.41 20.76
N LEU A 7 -6.79 -1.63 21.25
CA LEU A 7 -5.75 -2.62 21.06
C LEU A 7 -5.60 -3.00 19.58
N VAL A 8 -6.73 -3.20 18.88
CA VAL A 8 -6.74 -3.44 17.42
C VAL A 8 -6.17 -2.24 16.66
N MET A 9 -6.51 -1.01 17.03
CA MET A 9 -5.98 0.19 16.36
C MET A 9 -4.46 0.33 16.53
N ILE A 10 -3.94 0.08 17.73
CA ILE A 10 -2.50 0.09 18.00
C ILE A 10 -1.79 -0.97 17.15
N LEU A 11 -2.32 -2.20 17.14
CA LEU A 11 -1.76 -3.30 16.34
C LEU A 11 -1.70 -2.94 14.85
N MET A 12 -2.75 -2.31 14.31
CA MET A 12 -2.77 -1.90 12.89
C MET A 12 -1.77 -0.80 12.59
N LEU A 13 -1.54 0.12 13.53
CA LEU A 13 -0.54 1.17 13.39
C LEU A 13 0.87 0.60 13.44
N GLU A 14 1.15 -0.31 14.38
CA GLU A 14 2.42 -1.03 14.48
C GLU A 14 2.72 -1.83 13.22
N LEU A 15 1.73 -2.54 12.69
CA LEU A 15 1.87 -3.31 11.46
C LEU A 15 2.20 -2.41 10.26
N THR A 16 1.64 -1.21 10.21
CA THR A 16 1.95 -0.21 9.18
C THR A 16 3.37 0.35 9.33
N ALA A 17 3.82 0.60 10.56
CA ALA A 17 5.20 1.03 10.80
C ALA A 17 6.21 -0.07 10.45
N LEU A 18 5.90 -1.31 10.84
CA LEU A 18 6.71 -2.49 10.54
C LEU A 18 6.77 -2.75 9.02
N SER A 19 5.69 -2.56 8.27
CA SER A 19 5.72 -2.75 6.82
C SER A 19 6.65 -1.77 6.13
N VAL A 20 6.65 -0.50 6.54
CA VAL A 20 7.59 0.49 6.02
C VAL A 20 9.03 0.14 6.40
N LEU A 21 9.27 -0.24 7.66
CA LEU A 21 10.59 -0.61 8.16
C LEU A 21 11.16 -1.82 7.41
N VAL A 22 10.37 -2.89 7.24
CA VAL A 22 10.77 -4.10 6.50
C VAL A 22 11.08 -3.75 5.06
N THR A 23 10.25 -2.93 4.40
CA THR A 23 10.50 -2.51 3.02
C THR A 23 11.82 -1.74 2.89
N TYR A 24 12.08 -0.82 3.81
CA TYR A 24 13.28 0.01 3.81
C TYR A 24 14.55 -0.83 4.08
N CYS A 25 14.50 -1.74 5.04
CA CYS A 25 15.67 -2.50 5.45
C CYS A 25 15.97 -3.70 4.51
N TRP A 26 14.94 -4.33 3.92
CA TRP A 26 15.09 -5.64 3.26
C TRP A 26 14.75 -5.64 1.77
N VAL A 27 14.07 -4.62 1.24
CA VAL A 27 13.69 -4.57 -0.19
C VAL A 27 14.52 -3.53 -0.92
N ASP A 28 14.19 -2.25 -0.75
CA ASP A 28 14.91 -1.15 -1.37
C ASP A 28 14.43 0.19 -0.80
N VAL A 29 15.33 1.20 -0.81
CA VAL A 29 15.01 2.55 -0.35
C VAL A 29 13.90 3.18 -1.20
N GLN A 30 13.87 2.95 -2.51
CA GLN A 30 12.81 3.49 -3.38
C GLN A 30 11.45 2.84 -3.05
N SER A 31 11.42 1.53 -2.79
CA SER A 31 10.20 0.84 -2.33
C SER A 31 9.69 1.46 -1.03
N GLY A 32 10.58 1.72 -0.07
CA GLY A 32 10.21 2.34 1.20
C GLY A 32 9.65 3.76 1.03
N ALA A 33 10.23 4.55 0.14
CA ALA A 33 9.73 5.88 -0.20
C ALA A 33 8.32 5.82 -0.83
N ILE A 34 8.09 4.88 -1.75
CA ILE A 34 6.80 4.68 -2.42
C ILE A 34 5.72 4.25 -1.40
N LEU A 35 6.04 3.33 -0.50
CA LEU A 35 5.11 2.91 0.56
C LEU A 35 4.80 4.07 1.53
N THR A 36 5.78 4.93 1.79
CA THR A 36 5.58 6.15 2.59
C THR A 36 4.65 7.13 1.88
N ILE A 37 4.84 7.37 0.58
CA ILE A 37 3.95 8.21 -0.24
C ILE A 37 2.53 7.63 -0.23
N PHE A 38 2.38 6.32 -0.41
CA PHE A 38 1.09 5.63 -0.30
C PHE A 38 0.42 5.91 1.04
N ASN A 39 1.16 5.80 2.16
CA ASN A 39 0.62 6.06 3.49
C ASN A 39 0.18 7.52 3.67
N ILE A 40 0.93 8.49 3.13
CA ILE A 40 0.55 9.92 3.15
C ILE A 40 -0.73 10.16 2.33
N LEU A 41 -0.79 9.62 1.12
CA LEU A 41 -1.98 9.71 0.26
C LEU A 41 -3.20 9.07 0.93
N PHE A 42 -3.01 7.93 1.57
CA PHE A 42 -4.07 7.25 2.31
C PHE A 42 -4.51 8.04 3.54
N PHE A 43 -3.57 8.68 4.26
CA PHE A 43 -3.90 9.57 5.37
C PHE A 43 -4.72 10.78 4.92
N SER A 44 -4.51 11.29 3.69
CA SER A 44 -5.37 12.34 3.14
C SER A 44 -6.84 11.89 2.99
N LEU A 45 -7.08 10.60 2.67
CA LEU A 45 -8.44 10.02 2.63
C LEU A 45 -9.09 9.95 4.01
N PHE A 46 -8.30 9.81 5.09
CA PHE A 46 -8.86 9.79 6.45
C PHE A 46 -9.60 11.08 6.76
N SER A 47 -9.08 12.22 6.30
CA SER A 47 -9.69 13.55 6.50
C SER A 47 -10.95 13.74 5.66
N GLN A 48 -10.94 13.29 4.40
CA GLN A 48 -12.02 13.56 3.46
C GLN A 48 -13.27 12.68 3.68
N LEU A 49 -13.10 11.42 4.14
CA LEU A 49 -14.22 10.48 4.28
C LEU A 49 -14.66 10.31 5.74
N LYS A 50 -15.85 10.78 6.10
CA LYS A 50 -16.50 10.43 7.39
C LYS A 50 -16.89 8.94 7.36
N GLY A 51 -16.33 8.14 8.27
CA GLY A 51 -16.52 6.68 8.31
C GLY A 51 -15.77 6.03 9.49
N ASP A 52 -15.99 4.72 9.68
CA ASP A 52 -15.38 3.96 10.78
C ASP A 52 -13.85 3.91 10.66
N LEU A 53 -13.16 4.30 11.73
CA LEU A 53 -11.70 4.36 11.78
C LEU A 53 -11.07 2.96 11.68
N CYS A 54 -11.78 1.93 12.15
CA CYS A 54 -11.34 0.54 12.02
C CYS A 54 -11.27 0.09 10.55
N LEU A 55 -12.27 0.46 9.74
CA LEU A 55 -12.30 0.14 8.31
C LEU A 55 -11.19 0.87 7.54
N LYS A 56 -10.93 2.13 7.87
CA LYS A 56 -9.83 2.91 7.27
C LYS A 56 -8.46 2.30 7.57
N LEU A 57 -8.22 1.93 8.84
CA LEU A 57 -6.97 1.27 9.23
C LEU A 57 -6.82 -0.11 8.60
N SER A 58 -7.93 -0.86 8.48
CA SER A 58 -7.91 -2.17 7.81
C SER A 58 -7.49 -2.04 6.34
N LEU A 59 -8.06 -1.08 5.61
CA LEU A 59 -7.68 -0.81 4.22
C LEU A 59 -6.22 -0.34 4.10
N LEU A 60 -5.75 0.49 5.04
CA LEU A 60 -4.35 0.92 5.10
C LEU A 60 -3.40 -0.28 5.27
N VAL A 61 -3.70 -1.18 6.19
CA VAL A 61 -2.92 -2.41 6.42
C VAL A 61 -2.92 -3.28 5.16
N VAL A 62 -4.08 -3.52 4.55
CA VAL A 62 -4.17 -4.32 3.31
C VAL A 62 -3.34 -3.69 2.19
N GLY A 63 -3.39 -2.37 2.05
CA GLY A 63 -2.59 -1.64 1.06
C GLY A 63 -1.08 -1.76 1.31
N ASN A 64 -0.65 -1.70 2.58
CA ASN A 64 0.75 -1.88 2.95
C ASN A 64 1.23 -3.32 2.69
N VAL A 65 0.42 -4.33 3.01
CA VAL A 65 0.74 -5.74 2.72
C VAL A 65 0.81 -5.96 1.22
N PHE A 66 -0.13 -5.41 0.45
CA PHE A 66 -0.09 -5.49 -1.00
C PHE A 66 1.14 -4.80 -1.59
N GLY A 67 1.46 -3.59 -1.11
CA GLY A 67 2.64 -2.84 -1.53
C GLY A 67 3.96 -3.55 -1.20
N LEU A 68 4.03 -4.22 -0.04
CA LEU A 68 5.14 -5.09 0.34
C LEU A 68 5.30 -6.26 -0.63
N ILE A 69 4.22 -7.02 -0.88
CA ILE A 69 4.23 -8.16 -1.79
C ILE A 69 4.62 -7.72 -3.20
N TRP A 70 4.07 -6.60 -3.67
CA TRP A 70 4.38 -6.00 -4.96
C TRP A 70 5.88 -5.65 -5.05
N SER A 71 6.37 -4.85 -4.11
CA SER A 71 7.76 -4.38 -4.09
C SER A 71 8.75 -5.54 -4.01
N TYR A 72 8.47 -6.52 -3.16
CA TYR A 72 9.29 -7.73 -3.02
C TYR A 72 9.31 -8.57 -4.30
N SER A 73 8.16 -8.75 -4.95
CA SER A 73 8.07 -9.51 -6.20
C SER A 73 8.90 -8.90 -7.32
N PHE A 74 8.84 -7.57 -7.49
CA PHE A 74 9.66 -6.88 -8.49
C PHE A 74 11.15 -6.90 -8.15
N HIS A 75 11.49 -6.74 -6.87
CA HIS A 75 12.87 -6.85 -6.41
C HIS A 75 13.46 -8.23 -6.72
N MET A 76 12.72 -9.31 -6.41
CA MET A 76 13.16 -10.68 -6.68
C MET A 76 13.25 -10.98 -8.17
N LEU A 77 12.29 -10.51 -8.98
CA LEU A 77 12.33 -10.65 -10.43
C LEU A 77 13.57 -9.97 -11.03
N PHE A 78 13.93 -8.80 -10.51
CA PHE A 78 15.12 -8.08 -10.94
C PHE A 78 16.42 -8.77 -10.51
N LEU A 79 16.51 -9.27 -9.27
CA LEU A 79 17.65 -10.06 -8.83
C LEU A 79 17.85 -11.30 -9.69
N TYR A 80 16.78 -12.02 -9.99
CA TYR A 80 16.81 -13.18 -10.88
C TYR A 80 17.27 -12.80 -12.29
N ALA A 81 16.76 -11.70 -12.86
CA ALA A 81 17.18 -11.23 -14.18
C ALA A 81 18.68 -10.86 -14.22
N ARG A 82 19.26 -10.37 -13.13
CA ARG A 82 20.70 -10.09 -13.04
C ARG A 82 21.55 -11.36 -13.00
N THR A 83 21.09 -12.42 -12.32
CA THR A 83 21.92 -13.62 -12.08
C THR A 83 22.02 -14.56 -13.28
N TYR A 84 21.04 -14.54 -14.20
CA TYR A 84 20.96 -15.52 -15.30
C TYR A 84 21.37 -14.98 -16.68
N GLU A 85 22.06 -13.83 -16.76
CA GLU A 85 22.73 -13.30 -17.98
C GLU A 85 21.91 -13.30 -19.29
N VAL A 86 20.58 -13.21 -19.23
CA VAL A 86 19.77 -13.06 -20.45
C VAL A 86 19.73 -11.59 -20.85
N ALA A 87 20.71 -11.21 -21.68
CA ALA A 87 20.79 -9.99 -22.50
C ALA A 87 21.21 -8.67 -21.83
N SER A 88 22.36 -8.14 -22.27
CA SER A 88 22.77 -6.73 -22.25
C SER A 88 22.38 -5.97 -20.97
N THR A 89 23.29 -5.99 -20.00
CA THR A 89 23.15 -5.38 -18.66
C THR A 89 22.69 -3.91 -18.66
N THR A 90 22.81 -3.18 -19.77
CA THR A 90 22.36 -1.79 -19.89
C THR A 90 20.89 -1.66 -20.29
N THR A 91 20.39 -2.50 -21.20
CA THR A 91 19.04 -2.31 -21.78
C THR A 91 17.95 -2.73 -20.80
N LEU A 92 18.06 -3.93 -20.20
CA LEU A 92 17.10 -4.40 -19.18
C LEU A 92 17.15 -3.56 -17.91
N HIS A 93 18.32 -3.09 -17.50
CA HIS A 93 18.46 -2.18 -16.38
C HIS A 93 17.77 -0.83 -16.64
N THR A 94 17.92 -0.28 -17.85
CA THR A 94 17.27 0.97 -18.25
C THR A 94 15.75 0.81 -18.30
N ILE A 95 15.27 -0.27 -18.93
CA ILE A 95 13.85 -0.63 -18.99
C ILE A 95 13.28 -0.75 -17.57
N TYR A 96 13.95 -1.50 -16.68
CA TYR A 96 13.52 -1.66 -15.30
C TYR A 96 13.51 -0.32 -14.55
N THR A 97 14.54 0.50 -14.69
CA THR A 97 14.61 1.82 -14.02
C THR A 97 13.44 2.72 -14.43
N ILE A 98 12.97 2.63 -15.67
CA ILE A 98 11.82 3.42 -16.17
C ILE A 98 10.47 2.78 -15.77
N LEU A 99 10.34 1.45 -15.90
CA LEU A 99 9.10 0.74 -15.58
C LEU A 99 8.82 0.68 -14.09
N TYR A 100 9.85 0.60 -13.26
CA TYR A 100 9.73 0.45 -11.81
C TYR A 100 8.89 1.57 -11.15
N PRO A 101 9.15 2.87 -11.39
CA PRO A 101 8.30 3.93 -10.84
C PRO A 101 6.88 3.91 -11.44
N LEU A 102 6.71 3.55 -12.72
CA LEU A 102 5.40 3.48 -13.37
C LEU A 102 4.53 2.36 -12.81
N LEU A 103 5.10 1.17 -12.63
CA LEU A 103 4.45 0.02 -12.03
C LEU A 103 4.09 0.29 -10.58
N ASN A 104 4.97 0.99 -9.85
CA ASN A 104 4.69 1.44 -8.50
C ASN A 104 3.56 2.47 -8.44
N ALA A 105 3.54 3.46 -9.33
CA ALA A 105 2.45 4.41 -9.43
C ALA A 105 1.12 3.71 -9.74
N PHE A 106 1.14 2.70 -10.63
CA PHE A 106 -0.06 1.98 -11.04
C PHE A 106 -0.77 1.31 -9.86
N TRP A 107 -0.06 0.55 -9.03
CA TRP A 107 -0.70 -0.10 -7.89
C TRP A 107 -1.15 0.90 -6.82
N VAL A 108 -0.35 1.95 -6.56
CA VAL A 108 -0.71 3.01 -5.60
C VAL A 108 -2.00 3.68 -6.03
N ILE A 109 -2.10 4.11 -7.29
CA ILE A 109 -3.29 4.80 -7.83
C ILE A 109 -4.50 3.87 -7.85
N ALA A 110 -4.31 2.61 -8.28
CA ALA A 110 -5.39 1.62 -8.33
C ALA A 110 -5.94 1.33 -6.92
N PHE A 111 -5.06 1.07 -5.95
CA PHE A 111 -5.47 0.78 -4.59
C PHE A 111 -6.10 1.99 -3.90
N TRP A 112 -5.55 3.18 -4.13
CA TRP A 112 -6.10 4.43 -3.61
C TRP A 112 -7.52 4.69 -4.15
N SER A 113 -7.73 4.50 -5.46
CA SER A 113 -9.03 4.66 -6.11
C SER A 113 -10.05 3.61 -5.64
N LEU A 114 -9.62 2.36 -5.51
CA LEU A 114 -10.44 1.27 -4.98
C LEU A 114 -10.86 1.54 -3.53
N SER A 115 -9.92 1.95 -2.68
CA SER A 115 -10.17 2.27 -1.27
C SER A 115 -11.15 3.43 -1.14
N SER A 116 -10.98 4.47 -1.95
CA SER A 116 -11.90 5.62 -1.99
C SER A 116 -13.31 5.21 -2.37
N THR A 117 -13.45 4.34 -3.37
CA THR A 117 -14.74 3.79 -3.83
C THR A 117 -15.38 2.90 -2.76
N ALA A 118 -14.59 2.01 -2.14
CA ALA A 118 -15.05 1.13 -1.07
C ALA A 118 -15.53 1.92 0.17
N LEU A 119 -14.77 2.93 0.58
CA LEU A 119 -15.15 3.84 1.68
C LEU A 119 -16.41 4.63 1.35
N HIS A 120 -16.57 5.11 0.11
CA HIS A 120 -17.77 5.81 -0.32
C HIS A 120 -19.00 4.89 -0.34
N SER A 121 -18.85 3.67 -0.85
CA SER A 121 -19.90 2.65 -0.88
C SER A 121 -20.34 2.24 0.52
N ALA A 122 -19.39 1.96 1.41
CA ALA A 122 -19.66 1.62 2.81
C ALA A 122 -20.42 2.74 3.56
N ARG A 123 -20.13 4.00 3.21
CA ARG A 123 -20.89 5.15 3.73
C ARG A 123 -22.33 5.15 3.23
N ASN A 124 -22.56 4.97 1.93
CA ASN A 124 -23.90 5.00 1.35
C ASN A 124 -24.79 3.87 1.89
N LEU A 125 -24.24 2.66 2.04
CA LEU A 125 -24.95 1.53 2.67
C LEU A 125 -25.40 1.84 4.10
N ARG A 126 -24.52 2.48 4.89
CA ARG A 126 -24.86 2.90 6.25
C ARG A 126 -26.01 3.92 6.27
N TRP A 127 -26.02 4.88 5.34
CA TRP A 127 -27.11 5.88 5.27
C TRP A 127 -28.46 5.25 4.94
N VAL A 128 -28.53 4.29 4.02
CA VAL A 128 -29.78 3.59 3.68
C VAL A 128 -30.36 2.91 4.92
N THR A 129 -29.53 2.21 5.70
CA THR A 129 -29.99 1.52 6.93
C THR A 129 -30.42 2.43 8.09
N TYR A 130 -30.21 3.75 8.02
CA TYR A 130 -30.66 4.71 9.04
C TYR A 130 -31.93 5.47 8.63
N VAL A 131 -32.35 5.36 7.37
CA VAL A 131 -33.51 6.09 6.82
C VAL A 131 -34.75 5.19 6.72
N ASP A 132 -34.57 3.87 6.86
CA ASP A 132 -35.64 2.87 7.04
C ASP A 132 -35.85 2.54 8.52
#